data_AF-A0A1R1YTC3-F1
#
_entry.id   AF-A0A1R1YTC3-F1
#
_cell.length_a   1.000
_cell.length_b   1.000
_cell.length_c   1.000
_cell.angle_alpha   90.00
_cell.angle_beta   90.00
_cell.angle_gamma   90.00
#
_symmetry.space_group_name_H-M   'P 1'
#
loop_
_entity.id
_entity.type
_entity.pdbx_description
1 polymer ?
#
loop_
_entity_poly.entity_id
_entity_poly.type
_entity_poly.pdbx_seq_one_letter_code
_entity_poly.pdbx_strand_id
1 'polypeptide(L)'
;MGVDAIVQPSSTAETSTSKPLTRVSGRVWKTAKKATNRSTLPAILKKKTFTQRAAEVAADKETKKRLLELKAESDRKKEATRSRIADTKKAKAEKERLEAVQANMSMRRKMRLKKKELKARAHAKH
;
A
#
# COMPACT_ATOMS: atom_id res chain seq x y z
N MET A 1 -73.69 12.11 -43.61
CA MET A 1 -72.87 10.88 -43.58
C MET A 1 -71.64 11.18 -42.74
N GLY A 2 -71.40 10.69 -41.53
CA GLY A 2 -72.19 9.89 -40.61
C GLY A 2 -71.90 10.39 -39.19
N VAL A 3 -72.89 10.18 -38.35
CA VAL A 3 -72.89 10.33 -36.90
C VAL A 3 -71.90 9.30 -36.34
N ASP A 4 -71.14 9.61 -35.29
CA ASP A 4 -70.98 8.70 -34.16
C ASP A 4 -70.33 9.42 -32.97
N ALA A 5 -71.12 9.50 -31.91
CA ALA A 5 -70.76 10.01 -30.61
C ALA A 5 -69.78 9.06 -29.92
N ILE A 6 -68.60 9.55 -29.54
CA ILE A 6 -67.74 8.84 -28.60
C ILE A 6 -68.28 9.12 -27.19
N VAL A 7 -69.08 8.16 -26.74
CA VAL A 7 -69.58 7.99 -25.39
C VAL A 7 -68.40 7.96 -24.41
N GLN A 8 -68.37 8.91 -23.48
CA GLN A 8 -67.62 8.75 -22.23
C GLN A 8 -68.30 7.68 -21.37
N PRO A 9 -67.52 6.82 -20.71
CA PRO A 9 -67.91 6.32 -19.41
C PRO A 9 -67.13 7.07 -18.33
N SER A 10 -67.83 7.98 -17.66
CA SER A 10 -67.57 8.36 -16.29
C SER A 10 -67.66 7.11 -15.42
N SER A 11 -66.52 6.66 -14.90
CA SER A 11 -66.46 5.65 -13.85
C SER A 11 -65.73 6.26 -12.66
N THR A 12 -66.51 6.43 -11.60
CA THR A 12 -66.16 6.91 -10.28
C THR A 12 -64.82 6.40 -9.80
N ALA A 13 -63.92 7.32 -9.47
CA ALA A 13 -62.80 7.05 -8.59
C ALA A 13 -63.35 6.61 -7.24
N GLU A 14 -63.56 5.31 -7.08
CA GLU A 14 -63.74 4.70 -5.78
C GLU A 14 -62.50 5.06 -4.96
N THR A 15 -62.71 5.88 -3.94
CA THR A 15 -61.75 6.08 -2.86
C THR A 15 -61.48 4.71 -2.25
N SER A 16 -60.48 4.02 -2.79
CA SER A 16 -59.91 2.84 -2.14
C SER A 16 -59.50 3.29 -0.75
N THR A 17 -60.27 2.87 0.24
CA THR A 17 -59.89 2.99 1.64
C THR A 17 -58.60 2.21 1.79
N SER A 18 -57.47 2.91 1.64
CA SER A 18 -56.16 2.35 1.87
C SER A 18 -56.18 1.77 3.28
N LYS A 19 -56.09 0.45 3.38
CA LYS A 19 -55.97 -0.20 4.68
C LYS A 19 -54.77 0.45 5.37
N PRO A 20 -54.93 1.04 6.56
CA PRO A 20 -53.82 1.69 7.21
C PRO A 20 -52.72 0.65 7.42
N LEU A 21 -51.51 0.94 6.94
CA LEU A 21 -50.31 0.09 7.03
C LEU A 21 -49.95 -0.29 8.48
N THR A 22 -50.61 0.36 9.46
CA THR A 22 -50.40 0.19 10.89
C THR A 22 -51.76 0.08 11.58
N ARG A 23 -51.84 -0.72 12.65
CA ARG A 23 -53.08 -0.89 13.42
C ARG A 23 -53.36 0.39 14.22
N VAL A 24 -54.18 1.29 13.68
CA VAL A 24 -54.59 2.52 14.35
C VAL A 24 -55.79 2.20 15.24
N SER A 25 -55.69 2.45 16.54
CA SER A 25 -56.91 2.53 17.37
C SER A 25 -57.61 3.83 16.99
N GLY A 26 -58.89 3.80 16.60
CA GLY A 26 -59.65 4.98 16.14
C GLY A 26 -59.82 6.14 17.13
N ARG A 27 -59.03 6.19 18.21
CA ARG A 27 -58.94 7.32 19.14
C ARG A 27 -57.83 8.25 18.67
N VAL A 28 -58.19 9.51 18.40
CA VAL A 28 -57.31 10.55 17.83
C VAL A 28 -56.06 10.82 18.68
N TRP A 29 -56.15 10.64 20.00
CA TRP A 29 -55.03 10.84 20.93
C TRP A 29 -54.02 9.68 20.98
N LYS A 30 -54.30 8.55 20.32
CA LYS A 30 -53.40 7.38 20.31
C LYS A 30 -52.52 7.38 19.07
N THR A 31 -51.21 7.54 19.26
CA THR A 31 -50.21 7.41 18.19
C THR A 31 -50.13 5.97 17.68
N ALA A 32 -50.09 5.78 16.36
CA ALA A 32 -49.93 4.47 15.75
C ALA A 32 -48.58 3.84 16.15
N LYS A 33 -48.62 2.66 16.76
CA LYS A 33 -47.40 1.93 17.14
C LYS A 33 -46.77 1.34 15.88
N LYS A 34 -45.50 1.68 15.61
CA LYS A 34 -44.69 0.98 14.61
C LYS A 34 -44.33 -0.42 15.12
N ALA A 35 -44.44 -1.42 14.25
CA ALA A 35 -44.00 -2.78 14.58
C ALA A 35 -42.50 -2.74 14.93
N THR A 36 -42.15 -3.22 16.13
CA THR A 36 -40.75 -3.29 16.55
C THR A 36 -40.12 -4.56 15.96
N ASN A 37 -39.28 -4.40 14.95
CA ASN A 37 -38.48 -5.50 14.41
C ASN A 37 -37.35 -5.87 15.39
N ARG A 38 -37.58 -6.88 16.23
CA ARG A 38 -36.57 -7.44 17.13
C ARG A 38 -35.64 -8.34 16.33
N SER A 39 -34.48 -7.83 15.96
CA SER A 39 -33.42 -8.61 15.32
C SER A 39 -32.38 -9.04 16.36
N THR A 40 -31.98 -10.31 16.34
CA THR A 40 -30.86 -10.84 17.16
C THR A 40 -29.49 -10.54 16.55
N LEU A 41 -29.44 -9.89 15.38
CA LEU A 41 -28.17 -9.64 14.70
C LEU A 41 -27.28 -8.66 15.49
N PRO A 42 -25.96 -8.82 15.42
CA PRO A 42 -25.03 -7.86 16.03
C PRO A 42 -25.22 -6.45 15.46
N ALA A 43 -24.95 -5.44 16.29
CA ALA A 43 -25.14 -4.03 15.93
C ALA A 43 -24.35 -3.62 14.66
N ILE A 44 -23.19 -4.24 14.44
CA ILE A 44 -22.34 -3.99 13.27
C ILE A 44 -23.07 -4.34 11.96
N LEU A 45 -23.82 -5.45 11.96
CA LEU A 45 -24.56 -5.88 10.78
C LEU A 45 -25.83 -5.08 10.54
N LYS A 46 -26.37 -4.45 11.59
CA LYS A 46 -27.58 -3.62 11.55
C LYS A 46 -27.28 -2.18 11.10
N LYS A 47 -26.14 -1.64 11.50
CA LYS A 47 -25.76 -0.24 11.24
C LYS A 47 -25.33 0.00 9.79
N LYS A 48 -24.72 -0.99 9.15
CA LYS A 48 -24.17 -0.87 7.80
C LYS A 48 -24.81 -1.85 6.83
N THR A 49 -25.22 -1.35 5.68
CA THR A 49 -25.65 -2.22 4.57
C THR A 49 -24.48 -3.04 4.05
N PHE A 50 -24.77 -4.16 3.38
CA PHE A 50 -23.73 -4.97 2.75
C PHE A 50 -22.87 -4.14 1.77
N THR A 51 -23.51 -3.26 1.00
CA THR A 51 -22.84 -2.35 0.05
C THR A 51 -21.85 -1.42 0.74
N GLN A 52 -22.20 -0.85 1.89
CA GLN A 52 -21.30 0.00 2.68
C GLN A 52 -20.09 -0.80 3.19
N ARG A 53 -20.31 -2.03 3.69
CA ARG A 53 -19.21 -2.89 4.13
C ARG A 53 -18.29 -3.29 2.98
N ALA A 54 -18.85 -3.58 1.80
CA ALA A 54 -18.07 -3.92 0.62
C ALA A 54 -17.20 -2.73 0.16
N ALA A 55 -17.76 -1.51 0.18
CA ALA A 55 -17.02 -0.29 -0.15
C ALA A 55 -15.87 -0.03 0.85
N GLU A 56 -16.11 -0.20 2.15
CA GLU A 56 -15.05 -0.07 3.17
C GLU A 56 -13.94 -1.10 2.97
N VAL A 57 -14.30 -2.36 2.71
CA VAL A 57 -13.30 -3.41 2.43
C VAL A 57 -12.49 -3.12 1.16
N ALA A 58 -13.12 -2.53 0.13
CA ALA A 58 -12.41 -2.12 -1.08
C ALA A 58 -11.41 -0.99 -0.79
N ALA A 59 -11.84 0.05 -0.06
CA ALA A 59 -10.97 1.15 0.36
C ALA A 59 -9.80 0.67 1.24
N ASP A 60 -10.07 -0.26 2.18
CA ASP A 60 -9.03 -0.85 3.04
C ASP A 60 -8.02 -1.68 2.23
N LYS A 61 -8.46 -2.35 1.17
CA LYS A 61 -7.55 -3.09 0.28
C LYS A 61 -6.68 -2.14 -0.54
N GLU A 62 -7.25 -1.07 -1.07
CA GLU A 62 -6.52 -0.06 -1.85
C GLU A 62 -5.48 0.66 -1.00
N THR A 63 -5.85 1.07 0.22
CA THR A 63 -4.91 1.70 1.16
C THR A 63 -3.77 0.76 1.54
N LYS A 64 -4.06 -0.52 1.84
CA LYS A 64 -3.02 -1.53 2.11
C LYS A 64 -2.09 -1.74 0.91
N LYS A 65 -2.65 -1.82 -0.30
CA LYS A 65 -1.87 -1.95 -1.53
C LYS A 65 -0.92 -0.77 -1.71
N ARG A 66 -1.44 0.46 -1.55
CA ARG A 66 -0.63 1.68 -1.64
C ARG A 66 0.47 1.76 -0.58
N LEU A 67 0.17 1.33 0.65
CA LEU A 67 1.18 1.27 1.71
C LEU A 67 2.30 0.27 1.39
N LEU A 68 1.96 -0.89 0.82
CA LEU A 68 2.94 -1.89 0.38
C LEU A 68 3.83 -1.36 -0.75
N GLU A 69 3.24 -0.68 -1.73
CA GLU A 69 3.96 -0.05 -2.84
C GLU A 69 4.95 1.00 -2.33
N LEU A 70 4.52 1.90 -1.46
CA LEU A 70 5.39 2.93 -0.85
C LEU A 70 6.52 2.31 -0.02
N LYS A 71 6.23 1.25 0.73
CA LYS A 71 7.26 0.54 1.50
C LYS A 71 8.28 -0.11 0.58
N ALA A 72 7.83 -0.81 -0.47
CA ALA A 72 8.70 -1.43 -1.44
C ALA A 72 9.61 -0.41 -2.15
N GLU A 73 9.08 0.76 -2.51
CA GLU A 73 9.88 1.86 -3.06
C GLU A 73 10.92 2.38 -2.07
N SER A 74 10.54 2.58 -0.81
CA SER A 74 11.48 3.02 0.22
C SER A 74 12.59 1.99 0.46
N ASP A 75 12.25 0.71 0.51
CA ASP A 75 13.20 -0.36 0.77
C ASP A 75 14.16 -0.53 -0.42
N ARG A 76 13.66 -0.42 -1.66
CA ARG A 76 14.50 -0.39 -2.87
C ARG A 76 15.51 0.76 -2.86
N LYS A 77 15.09 1.96 -2.45
CA LYS A 77 16.00 3.13 -2.35
C LYS A 77 17.09 2.88 -1.30
N LYS A 78 16.71 2.38 -0.13
CA LYS A 78 17.68 2.04 0.93
C LYS A 78 18.66 0.97 0.46
N GLU A 79 18.17 -0.09 -0.17
CA GLU A 79 19.01 -1.17 -0.67
C GLU A 79 19.99 -0.68 -1.74
N ALA A 80 19.52 0.16 -2.68
CA ALA A 80 20.39 0.77 -3.70
C ALA A 80 21.49 1.66 -3.08
N THR A 81 21.19 2.39 -2.01
CA THR A 81 22.24 3.16 -1.31
C THR A 81 23.23 2.27 -0.59
N ARG A 82 22.77 1.18 0.04
CA ARG A 82 23.60 0.21 0.74
C ARG A 82 24.53 -0.53 -0.22
N SER A 83 24.01 -1.01 -1.35
CA SER A 83 24.80 -1.68 -2.37
C SER A 83 25.89 -0.76 -2.92
N ARG A 84 25.54 0.50 -3.27
CA ARG A 84 26.53 1.48 -3.74
C ARG A 84 27.66 1.72 -2.72
N ILE A 85 27.32 1.85 -1.44
CA ILE A 85 28.31 2.03 -0.38
C ILE A 85 29.17 0.77 -0.22
N ALA A 86 28.58 -0.42 -0.28
CA ALA A 86 29.31 -1.67 -0.20
C ALA A 86 30.30 -1.82 -1.36
N ASP A 87 29.88 -1.51 -2.59
CA ASP A 87 30.70 -1.62 -3.79
C ASP A 87 31.86 -0.63 -3.78
N THR A 88 31.59 0.62 -3.39
CA THR A 88 32.65 1.62 -3.23
C THR A 88 33.67 1.25 -2.16
N LYS A 89 33.23 0.65 -1.04
CA LYS A 89 34.14 0.13 -0.01
C LYS A 89 34.99 -1.04 -0.53
N LYS A 90 34.40 -1.98 -1.25
CA LYS A 90 35.13 -3.11 -1.87
C LYS A 90 36.18 -2.62 -2.85
N ALA A 91 35.81 -1.70 -3.76
CA ALA A 91 36.72 -1.13 -4.74
C ALA A 91 37.90 -0.39 -4.07
N LYS A 92 37.65 0.37 -2.99
CA LYS A 92 38.71 1.01 -2.22
C LYS A 92 39.63 0.00 -1.54
N ALA A 93 39.07 -1.00 -0.88
CA ALA A 93 39.85 -2.03 -0.20
C ALA A 93 40.74 -2.83 -1.17
N GLU A 94 40.23 -3.16 -2.36
CA GLU A 94 41.04 -3.83 -3.40
C GLU A 94 42.15 -2.92 -3.92
N LYS A 95 41.86 -1.63 -4.14
CA LYS A 95 42.87 -0.64 -4.54
C LYS A 95 43.97 -0.51 -3.50
N GLU A 96 43.61 -0.33 -2.23
CA GLU A 96 44.56 -0.23 -1.11
C GLU A 96 45.42 -1.50 -0.98
N ARG A 97 44.83 -2.69 -1.17
CA ARG A 97 45.57 -3.95 -1.18
C ARG A 97 46.60 -3.99 -2.31
N LEU A 98 46.23 -3.58 -3.52
CA LEU A 98 47.15 -3.54 -4.66
C LEU A 98 48.27 -2.53 -4.45
N GLU A 99 47.96 -1.33 -3.95
CA GLU A 99 48.94 -0.30 -3.62
C GLU A 99 49.92 -0.78 -2.55
N ALA A 100 49.45 -1.45 -1.51
CA ALA A 100 50.30 -2.03 -0.47
C ALA A 100 51.24 -3.11 -1.03
N VAL A 101 50.76 -3.97 -1.93
CA VAL A 101 51.60 -4.99 -2.59
C VAL A 101 52.66 -4.34 -3.48
N GLN A 102 52.29 -3.33 -4.28
CA GLN A 102 53.23 -2.60 -5.12
C GLN A 102 54.29 -1.86 -4.29
N ALA A 103 53.87 -1.20 -3.21
CA ALA A 103 54.77 -0.54 -2.27
C ALA A 103 55.77 -1.55 -1.67
N ASN A 104 55.30 -2.71 -1.21
CA ASN A 104 56.15 -3.78 -0.69
C ASN A 104 57.17 -4.30 -1.71
N MET A 105 56.76 -4.48 -2.97
CA MET A 105 57.67 -4.91 -4.03
C MET A 105 58.72 -3.85 -4.36
N SER A 106 58.32 -2.58 -4.40
CA SER A 106 59.25 -1.46 -4.62
C SER A 106 60.27 -1.35 -3.49
N MET A 107 59.86 -1.52 -2.22
CA MET A 107 60.74 -1.55 -1.06
C MET A 107 61.73 -2.71 -1.13
N ARG A 108 61.25 -3.92 -1.44
CA ARG A 108 62.09 -5.11 -1.61
C ARG A 108 63.15 -4.91 -2.69
N ARG A 109 62.78 -4.28 -3.82
CA ARG A 109 63.74 -3.95 -4.90
C ARG A 109 64.79 -2.95 -4.43
N LYS A 110 64.39 -1.86 -3.76
CA LYS A 110 65.33 -0.88 -3.18
C LYS A 110 66.31 -1.53 -2.20
N MET A 111 65.84 -2.41 -1.33
CA MET A 111 66.69 -3.14 -0.39
C MET A 111 67.69 -4.08 -1.09
N ARG A 112 67.29 -4.73 -2.19
CA ARG A 112 68.21 -5.56 -2.99
C ARG A 112 69.33 -4.72 -3.62
N LEU A 113 69.01 -3.54 -4.17
CA LEU A 113 70.01 -2.63 -4.74
C LEU A 113 70.98 -2.14 -3.67
N LYS A 114 70.47 -1.66 -2.52
CA LYS A 114 71.32 -1.27 -1.38
C LYS A 114 72.26 -2.39 -0.93
N LYS A 115 71.77 -3.63 -0.85
CA LYS A 115 72.62 -4.79 -0.52
C LYS A 115 73.73 -5.02 -1.54
N LYS A 116 73.44 -4.86 -2.84
CA LYS A 116 74.45 -4.97 -3.91
C LYS A 116 75.50 -3.86 -3.82
N GLU A 117 75.06 -2.62 -3.61
CA GLU A 117 75.96 -1.46 -3.43
C GLU A 117 76.89 -1.64 -2.23
N LEU A 118 76.34 -2.09 -1.09
CA LEU A 118 77.15 -2.38 0.09
C LEU A 118 78.18 -3.48 -0.17
N LYS A 119 77.78 -4.56 -0.87
CA LYS A 119 78.70 -5.64 -1.25
C LYS A 119 79.79 -5.17 -2.19
N ALA A 120 79.46 -4.37 -3.21
CA ALA A 120 80.43 -3.80 -4.14
C ALA A 120 81.40 -2.85 -3.43
N ARG A 121 80.91 -1.99 -2.53
CA ARG A 121 81.74 -1.08 -1.73
C ARG A 121 82.68 -1.83 -0.78
N ALA A 122 82.22 -2.94 -0.20
CA ALA A 122 83.06 -3.79 0.63
C ALA A 122 84.18 -4.47 -0.19
N HIS A 123 83.86 -4.96 -1.38
CA HIS A 123 84.82 -5.58 -2.28
C HIS A 123 85.83 -4.58 -2.88
N ALA A 124 85.43 -3.33 -3.12
CA ALA A 124 86.33 -2.29 -3.63
C ALA A 124 87.29 -1.70 -2.57
N LYS A 125 87.09 -2.04 -1.29
CA LYS A 125 87.95 -1.63 -0.17
C LYS A 125 88.98 -2.71 0.22
N HIS A 126 88.89 -3.90 -0.36
CA HIS A 126 89.86 -4.99 -0.26
C HIS A 126 90.68 -5.04 -1.54
#